data_AF-A0A523QEZ1-F1
#
_entry.id   AF-A0A523QEZ1-F1
#
_cell.length_a   1.000
_cell.length_b   1.000
_cell.length_c   1.000
_cell.angle_alpha   90.00
_cell.angle_beta   90.00
_cell.angle_gamma   90.00
#
_symmetry.space_group_name_H-M   'P 1'
#
loop_
_entity.id
_entity.type
_entity.pdbx_description
1 polymer ?
#
loop_
_entity_poly.entity_id
_entity_poly.type
_entity_poly.pdbx_seq_one_letter_code
_entity_poly.pdbx_strand_id
1 'polypeptide(L)'
;MKPKDYPRPNIGELPSLYAGLDNLVQRVDAAIRNLPEHLFDKEKEIIHFGRMNEGEFRKLVASDPEAMVIAFTRVCGLSIREFSRLFELKDVYRLQSKWAGRKDENLFVKSIMGLLPKQMHLETFLYTFYKMWEEHQKRHRRGREFEEEVRDFFRARGYECEKITSPIEVNGAIPSINPRAVFQVRTGVMRDLVKRAKEFGSEFRLSAKAFPGAKFIAVFKIPPHELNRRTEIRQKILEHRVGREYDVIFQDELEEVLKKFKEWNIPKGKPKPLVLLGVERKSVS
;
A
#
# COMPACT_ATOMS: atom_id res chain seq x y z
N MET A 1 0.59 -28.23 2.94
CA MET A 1 -0.35 -27.56 2.01
C MET A 1 0.42 -26.62 1.08
N LYS A 2 0.16 -26.60 -0.24
CA LYS A 2 0.87 -25.71 -1.19
C LYS A 2 0.16 -24.34 -1.22
N PRO A 3 0.86 -23.22 -1.50
CA PRO A 3 0.22 -21.89 -1.55
C PRO A 3 -1.03 -21.82 -2.44
N LYS A 4 -1.03 -22.61 -3.54
CA LYS A 4 -2.15 -22.72 -4.50
C LYS A 4 -3.43 -23.30 -3.91
N ASP A 5 -3.37 -23.94 -2.76
CA ASP A 5 -4.51 -24.59 -2.11
C ASP A 5 -5.29 -23.60 -1.22
N TYR A 6 -4.78 -22.39 -0.98
CA TYR A 6 -5.48 -21.35 -0.23
C TYR A 6 -6.63 -20.72 -1.03
N PRO A 7 -7.74 -20.27 -0.39
CA PRO A 7 -8.83 -19.59 -1.09
C PRO A 7 -8.40 -18.23 -1.69
N ARG A 8 -8.62 -18.05 -3.00
CA ARG A 8 -8.20 -16.87 -3.79
C ARG A 8 -9.37 -16.23 -4.53
N PRO A 9 -10.27 -15.51 -3.84
CA PRO A 9 -11.49 -14.98 -4.45
C PRO A 9 -11.23 -13.96 -5.58
N ASN A 10 -10.06 -13.29 -5.60
CA ASN A 10 -9.78 -12.22 -6.55
C ASN A 10 -8.68 -12.61 -7.56
N ILE A 11 -8.38 -13.90 -7.76
CA ILE A 11 -7.26 -14.33 -8.61
C ILE A 11 -7.38 -13.86 -10.06
N GLY A 12 -8.61 -13.80 -10.59
CA GLY A 12 -8.88 -13.27 -11.92
C GLY A 12 -8.63 -11.77 -12.05
N GLU A 13 -8.86 -10.99 -10.98
CA GLU A 13 -8.70 -9.54 -10.97
C GLU A 13 -7.25 -9.13 -10.67
N LEU A 14 -6.58 -9.83 -9.75
CA LEU A 14 -5.28 -9.42 -9.19
C LEU A 14 -4.19 -10.50 -9.35
N PRO A 15 -3.96 -11.09 -10.53
CA PRO A 15 -3.08 -12.26 -10.70
C PRO A 15 -1.64 -12.01 -10.23
N SER A 16 -1.07 -10.83 -10.50
CA SER A 16 0.29 -10.49 -10.05
C SER A 16 0.42 -10.30 -8.53
N LEU A 17 -0.66 -9.99 -7.83
CA LEU A 17 -0.67 -9.93 -6.36
C LEU A 17 -0.55 -11.34 -5.79
N TYR A 18 -1.26 -12.30 -6.37
CA TYR A 18 -1.17 -13.69 -5.95
C TYR A 18 0.19 -14.30 -6.28
N ALA A 19 0.78 -13.98 -7.44
CA ALA A 19 2.14 -14.40 -7.76
C ALA A 19 3.19 -13.88 -6.73
N GLY A 20 3.08 -12.61 -6.34
CA GLY A 20 3.94 -12.02 -5.31
C GLY A 20 3.71 -12.64 -3.92
N LEU A 21 2.45 -12.92 -3.56
CA LEU A 21 2.12 -13.64 -2.32
C LEU A 21 2.74 -15.04 -2.30
N ASP A 22 2.61 -15.77 -3.40
CA ASP A 22 3.14 -17.13 -3.51
C ASP A 22 4.65 -17.16 -3.36
N ASN A 23 5.35 -16.20 -3.98
CA ASN A 23 6.81 -16.06 -3.81
C ASN A 23 7.20 -15.78 -2.36
N LEU A 24 6.53 -14.84 -1.68
CA LEU A 24 6.83 -14.53 -0.28
C LEU A 24 6.55 -15.71 0.64
N VAL A 25 5.43 -16.43 0.46
CA VAL A 25 5.12 -17.62 1.26
C VAL A 25 6.13 -18.74 1.04
N GLN A 26 6.58 -18.96 -0.19
CA GLN A 26 7.64 -19.94 -0.46
C GLN A 26 8.95 -19.59 0.24
N ARG A 27 9.35 -18.30 0.24
CA ARG A 27 10.55 -17.83 0.93
C ARG A 27 10.45 -18.03 2.44
N VAL A 28 9.30 -17.71 3.02
CA VAL A 28 9.02 -17.91 4.45
C VAL A 28 9.02 -19.40 4.82
N ASP A 29 8.31 -20.23 4.04
CA ASP A 29 8.28 -21.69 4.22
C ASP A 29 9.68 -22.29 4.19
N ALA A 30 10.49 -21.93 3.19
CA ALA A 30 11.87 -22.38 3.08
C ALA A 30 12.72 -21.96 4.29
N ALA A 31 12.61 -20.71 4.73
CA ALA A 31 13.37 -20.22 5.87
C ALA A 31 12.99 -20.90 7.19
N ILE A 32 11.70 -21.19 7.41
CA ILE A 32 11.23 -21.93 8.60
C ILE A 32 11.67 -23.40 8.54
N ARG A 33 11.58 -24.05 7.38
CA ARG A 33 12.00 -25.47 7.22
C ARG A 33 13.50 -25.68 7.39
N ASN A 34 14.29 -24.62 7.19
CA ASN A 34 15.73 -24.61 7.43
C ASN A 34 16.12 -24.37 8.90
N LEU A 35 15.14 -24.21 9.80
CA LEU A 35 15.43 -24.14 11.22
C LEU A 35 16.01 -25.46 11.75
N PRO A 36 16.88 -25.40 12.78
CA PRO A 36 17.32 -26.57 13.52
C PRO A 36 16.16 -27.41 14.08
N GLU A 37 16.38 -28.72 14.23
CA GLU A 37 15.35 -29.67 14.68
C GLU A 37 14.77 -29.36 16.06
N HIS A 38 15.54 -28.73 16.95
CA HIS A 38 15.01 -28.31 18.26
C HIS A 38 13.98 -27.17 18.16
N LEU A 39 13.99 -26.42 17.05
CA LEU A 39 13.11 -25.29 16.76
C LEU A 39 12.01 -25.62 15.74
N PHE A 40 12.19 -26.66 14.92
CA PHE A 40 11.20 -27.11 13.94
C PHE A 40 11.11 -28.64 13.89
N ASP A 41 9.98 -29.18 14.33
CA ASP A 41 9.63 -30.60 14.20
C ASP A 41 9.11 -30.83 12.77
N LYS A 42 9.93 -31.49 11.94
CA LYS A 42 9.62 -31.76 10.53
C LYS A 42 8.50 -32.77 10.35
N GLU A 43 8.35 -33.72 11.28
CA GLU A 43 7.33 -34.77 11.19
C GLU A 43 5.95 -34.21 11.50
N LYS A 44 5.87 -33.35 12.52
CA LYS A 44 4.61 -32.72 12.95
C LYS A 44 4.35 -31.37 12.32
N GLU A 45 5.31 -30.86 11.53
CA GLU A 45 5.33 -29.50 10.99
C GLU A 45 5.10 -28.42 12.06
N ILE A 46 5.71 -28.56 13.24
CA ILE A 46 5.54 -27.63 14.37
C ILE A 46 6.76 -26.73 14.52
N ILE A 47 6.52 -25.42 14.59
CA ILE A 47 7.51 -24.41 14.94
C ILE A 47 7.48 -24.21 16.47
N HIS A 48 8.62 -24.33 17.13
CA HIS A 48 8.77 -24.18 18.58
C HIS A 48 9.33 -22.81 18.96
N PHE A 49 8.56 -21.74 18.75
CA PHE A 49 8.98 -20.37 19.10
C PHE A 49 9.37 -20.20 20.58
N GLY A 50 8.73 -20.93 21.50
CA GLY A 50 9.06 -20.88 22.93
C GLY A 50 10.42 -21.45 23.30
N ARG A 51 11.08 -22.17 22.38
CA ARG A 51 12.47 -22.65 22.54
C ARG A 51 13.49 -21.72 21.87
N MET A 52 13.03 -20.81 21.02
CA MET A 52 13.87 -19.93 20.23
C MET A 52 14.34 -18.77 21.11
N ASN A 53 15.65 -18.55 21.19
CA ASN A 53 16.21 -17.37 21.86
C ASN A 53 16.30 -16.16 20.90
N GLU A 54 16.58 -14.96 21.43
CA GLU A 54 16.67 -13.73 20.64
C GLU A 54 17.69 -13.81 19.49
N GLY A 55 18.80 -14.52 19.70
CA GLY A 55 19.85 -14.70 18.69
C GLY A 55 19.41 -15.62 17.55
N GLU A 56 18.72 -16.71 17.87
CA GLU A 56 18.15 -17.63 16.88
C GLU A 56 17.04 -16.96 16.07
N PHE A 57 16.13 -16.24 16.74
CA PHE A 57 15.07 -15.48 16.08
C PHE A 57 15.63 -14.41 15.15
N ARG A 58 16.68 -13.70 15.60
CA ARG A 58 17.38 -12.71 14.78
C ARG A 58 18.02 -13.33 13.53
N LYS A 59 18.66 -14.48 13.66
CA LYS A 59 19.23 -15.22 12.51
C LYS A 59 18.14 -15.66 11.54
N LEU A 60 17.00 -16.12 12.05
CA LEU A 60 15.86 -16.49 11.23
C LEU A 60 15.38 -15.30 10.39
N VAL A 61 15.18 -14.13 11.00
CA VAL A 61 14.75 -12.94 10.25
C VAL A 61 15.86 -12.44 9.31
N ALA A 62 17.14 -12.52 9.72
CA ALA A 62 18.29 -12.15 8.91
C ALA A 62 18.44 -12.99 7.63
N SER A 63 17.94 -14.24 7.62
CA SER A 63 18.02 -15.11 6.44
C SER A 63 17.23 -14.57 5.25
N ASP A 64 16.15 -13.84 5.53
CA ASP A 64 15.35 -13.16 4.53
C ASP A 64 14.55 -12.01 5.18
N PRO A 65 15.17 -10.84 5.42
CA PRO A 65 14.51 -9.76 6.15
C PRO A 65 13.28 -9.22 5.42
N GLU A 66 13.30 -9.23 4.09
CA GLU A 66 12.20 -8.76 3.27
C GLU A 66 10.94 -9.61 3.50
N ALA A 67 11.07 -10.94 3.48
CA ALA A 67 9.96 -11.84 3.69
C ALA A 67 9.58 -11.96 5.19
N MET A 68 10.58 -12.11 6.06
CA MET A 68 10.35 -12.44 7.47
C MET A 68 9.81 -11.28 8.29
N VAL A 69 10.27 -10.04 8.05
CA VAL A 69 9.72 -8.86 8.74
C VAL A 69 8.23 -8.73 8.44
N ILE A 70 7.84 -8.94 7.18
CA ILE A 70 6.42 -8.91 6.78
C ILE A 70 5.67 -10.05 7.45
N ALA A 71 6.18 -11.28 7.34
CA ALA A 71 5.50 -12.47 7.86
C ALA A 71 5.19 -12.33 9.36
N PHE A 72 6.20 -12.02 10.18
CA PHE A 72 6.02 -11.87 11.63
C PHE A 72 5.16 -10.68 12.01
N THR A 73 5.30 -9.54 11.33
CA THR A 73 4.40 -8.40 11.51
C THR A 73 2.94 -8.81 11.29
N ARG A 74 2.68 -9.60 10.25
CA ARG A 74 1.33 -10.03 9.89
C ARG A 74 0.79 -11.09 10.83
N VAL A 75 1.57 -12.12 11.14
CA VAL A 75 1.14 -13.19 12.07
C VAL A 75 0.86 -12.64 13.47
N CYS A 76 1.62 -11.66 13.94
CA CYS A 76 1.34 -10.98 15.21
C CYS A 76 0.21 -9.93 15.13
N GLY A 77 -0.38 -9.72 13.95
CA GLY A 77 -1.50 -8.80 13.76
C GLY A 77 -1.15 -7.32 13.93
N LEU A 78 0.12 -6.95 13.89
CA LEU A 78 0.58 -5.59 14.18
C LEU A 78 0.51 -4.68 12.95
N SER A 79 0.06 -3.45 13.16
CA SER A 79 0.20 -2.33 12.24
C SER A 79 1.44 -1.49 12.56
N ILE A 80 1.91 -0.68 11.60
CA ILE A 80 2.98 0.32 11.84
C ILE A 80 2.65 1.21 13.04
N ARG A 81 1.37 1.58 13.19
CA ARG A 81 0.91 2.41 14.31
C ARG A 81 1.04 1.70 15.64
N GLU A 82 0.74 0.40 15.70
CA GLU A 82 0.90 -0.38 16.92
C GLU A 82 2.37 -0.57 17.26
N PHE A 83 3.24 -0.82 16.26
CA PHE A 83 4.69 -0.80 16.48
C PHE A 83 5.18 0.51 17.07
N SER A 84 4.77 1.64 16.49
CA SER A 84 5.18 2.94 16.98
C SER A 84 4.64 3.25 18.38
N ARG A 85 3.41 2.82 18.70
CA ARG A 85 2.72 3.16 19.96
C ARG A 85 3.11 2.24 21.11
N LEU A 86 3.29 0.95 20.85
CA LEU A 86 3.53 -0.07 21.87
C LEU A 86 5.02 -0.36 22.06
N PHE A 87 5.82 -0.16 21.02
CA PHE A 87 7.21 -0.64 20.99
C PHE A 87 8.21 0.43 20.50
N GLU A 88 7.76 1.67 20.32
CA GLU A 88 8.55 2.81 19.85
C GLU A 88 9.22 2.60 18.47
N LEU A 89 8.80 1.58 17.71
CA LEU A 89 9.33 1.26 16.39
C LEU A 89 8.52 1.99 15.31
N LYS A 90 9.03 3.16 14.88
CA LYS A 90 8.30 4.08 13.99
C LYS A 90 8.15 3.57 12.55
N ASP A 91 9.16 2.85 12.04
CA ASP A 91 9.19 2.37 10.67
C ASP A 91 9.69 0.93 10.60
N VAL A 92 8.80 -0.01 10.92
CA VAL A 92 9.10 -1.44 10.90
C VAL A 92 9.53 -1.94 9.51
N TYR A 93 8.99 -1.35 8.43
CA TYR A 93 9.26 -1.84 7.08
C TYR A 93 10.63 -1.44 6.55
N ARG A 94 11.25 -0.42 7.14
CA ARG A 94 12.67 -0.12 6.89
C ARG A 94 13.59 -1.32 7.19
N LEU A 95 13.19 -2.21 8.11
CA LEU A 95 13.96 -3.41 8.45
C LEU A 95 14.04 -4.43 7.31
N GLN A 96 13.13 -4.37 6.32
CA GLN A 96 13.17 -5.24 5.13
C GLN A 96 14.44 -5.04 4.30
N SER A 97 14.89 -3.79 4.17
CA SER A 97 16.07 -3.42 3.36
C SER A 97 17.30 -3.11 4.19
N LYS A 98 17.13 -2.83 5.49
CA LYS A 98 18.19 -2.43 6.42
C LYS A 98 18.12 -3.23 7.71
N TRP A 99 18.29 -4.55 7.59
CA TRP A 99 18.49 -5.45 8.72
C TRP A 99 19.89 -5.27 9.32
N ALA A 100 20.16 -4.08 9.85
CA ALA A 100 21.44 -3.68 10.47
C ALA A 100 21.27 -2.37 11.26
N GLY A 101 20.16 -2.22 11.99
CA GLY A 101 19.84 -1.06 12.81
C GLY A 101 19.66 -1.49 14.26
N ARG A 102 20.76 -1.62 15.02
CA ARG A 102 20.81 -2.29 16.33
C ARG A 102 19.63 -1.99 17.27
N LYS A 103 19.16 -0.73 17.34
CA LYS A 103 18.01 -0.36 18.18
C LYS A 103 16.68 -0.91 17.63
N ASP A 104 16.36 -0.61 16.38
CA ASP A 104 15.09 -0.97 15.75
C ASP A 104 14.93 -2.49 15.60
N GLU A 105 16.03 -3.18 15.31
CA GLU A 105 16.09 -4.63 15.24
C GLU A 105 15.83 -5.27 16.61
N ASN A 106 16.44 -4.75 17.68
CA ASN A 106 16.19 -5.23 19.05
C ASN A 106 14.73 -5.02 19.47
N LEU A 107 14.16 -3.86 19.13
CA LEU A 107 12.74 -3.59 19.38
C LEU A 107 11.87 -4.61 18.64
N PHE A 108 12.11 -4.82 17.34
CA PHE A 108 11.36 -5.78 16.55
C PHE A 108 11.43 -7.21 17.12
N VAL A 109 12.63 -7.72 17.41
CA VAL A 109 12.84 -9.07 17.97
C VAL A 109 12.07 -9.25 19.27
N LYS A 110 12.23 -8.32 20.22
CA LYS A 110 11.56 -8.40 21.53
C LYS A 110 10.04 -8.30 21.40
N SER A 111 9.54 -7.39 20.57
CA SER A 111 8.11 -7.21 20.32
C SER A 111 7.47 -8.46 19.73
N ILE A 112 8.09 -9.05 18.72
CA ILE A 112 7.53 -10.23 18.05
C ILE A 112 7.61 -11.46 18.97
N MET A 113 8.77 -11.73 19.57
CA MET A 113 8.93 -12.89 20.45
C MET A 113 7.99 -12.84 21.66
N GLY A 114 7.68 -11.64 22.18
CA GLY A 114 6.71 -11.47 23.27
C GLY A 114 5.25 -11.73 22.88
N LEU A 115 4.94 -11.81 21.58
CA LEU A 115 3.58 -12.00 21.05
C LEU A 115 3.36 -13.38 20.43
N LEU A 116 4.42 -14.07 20.02
CA LEU A 116 4.31 -15.40 19.41
C LEU A 116 3.87 -16.44 20.45
N PRO A 117 3.02 -17.41 20.07
CA PRO A 117 2.70 -18.52 20.94
C PRO A 117 3.92 -19.42 21.12
N LYS A 118 3.96 -20.22 22.20
CA LYS A 118 5.06 -21.17 22.45
C LYS A 118 5.31 -22.13 21.29
N GLN A 119 4.26 -22.52 20.57
CA GLN A 119 4.33 -23.36 19.40
C GLN A 119 3.24 -23.01 18.41
N MET A 120 3.50 -23.24 17.12
CA MET A 120 2.51 -23.05 16.05
C MET A 120 2.77 -24.05 14.93
N HIS A 121 1.70 -24.62 14.37
CA HIS A 121 1.83 -25.43 13.16
C HIS A 121 2.23 -24.55 11.97
N LEU A 122 3.14 -25.03 11.13
CA LEU A 122 3.67 -24.31 9.98
C LEU A 122 2.55 -23.88 9.03
N GLU A 123 1.59 -24.77 8.76
CA GLU A 123 0.43 -24.44 7.94
C GLU A 123 -0.37 -23.27 8.51
N THR A 124 -0.58 -23.23 9.83
CA THR A 124 -1.31 -22.14 10.50
C THR A 124 -0.54 -20.82 10.35
N PHE A 125 0.78 -20.85 10.52
CA PHE A 125 1.64 -19.68 10.33
C PHE A 125 1.55 -19.14 8.89
N LEU A 126 1.76 -20.02 7.90
CA LEU A 126 1.75 -19.65 6.48
C LEU A 126 0.36 -19.19 6.01
N TYR A 127 -0.71 -19.87 6.43
CA TYR A 127 -2.08 -19.47 6.09
C TYR A 127 -2.43 -18.11 6.69
N THR A 128 -2.11 -17.89 7.97
CA THR A 128 -2.36 -16.61 8.65
C THR A 128 -1.59 -15.49 7.95
N PHE A 129 -0.31 -15.70 7.67
CA PHE A 129 0.50 -14.75 6.90
C PHE A 129 -0.14 -14.45 5.54
N TYR A 130 -0.48 -15.49 4.76
CA TYR A 130 -1.04 -15.36 3.43
C TYR A 130 -2.30 -14.49 3.42
N LYS A 131 -3.28 -14.83 4.27
CA LYS A 131 -4.58 -14.12 4.29
C LYS A 131 -4.44 -12.70 4.82
N MET A 132 -3.62 -12.47 5.83
CA MET A 132 -3.43 -11.12 6.38
C MET A 132 -2.67 -10.22 5.40
N TRP A 133 -1.69 -10.76 4.68
CA TRP A 133 -0.95 -10.01 3.67
C TRP A 133 -1.79 -9.78 2.40
N GLU A 134 -2.57 -10.76 1.96
CA GLU A 134 -3.53 -10.62 0.85
C GLU A 134 -4.50 -9.47 1.10
N GLU A 135 -5.17 -9.43 2.25
CA GLU A 135 -6.13 -8.36 2.56
C GLU A 135 -5.46 -6.99 2.75
N HIS A 136 -4.20 -6.97 3.18
CA HIS A 136 -3.43 -5.74 3.19
C HIS A 136 -3.11 -5.26 1.76
N GLN A 137 -2.62 -6.16 0.90
CA GLN A 137 -2.25 -5.82 -0.48
C GLN A 137 -3.46 -5.47 -1.35
N LYS A 138 -4.60 -6.14 -1.20
CA LYS A 138 -5.86 -5.79 -1.89
C LYS A 138 -6.30 -4.35 -1.60
N ARG A 139 -6.09 -3.87 -0.38
CA ARG A 139 -6.41 -2.48 0.00
C ARG A 139 -5.49 -1.49 -0.71
N HIS A 140 -4.20 -1.79 -0.78
CA HIS A 140 -3.22 -0.92 -1.45
C HIS A 140 -3.32 -0.96 -2.97
N ARG A 141 -3.62 -2.13 -3.55
CA ARG A 141 -3.71 -2.32 -4.98
C ARG A 141 -4.93 -1.63 -5.57
N ARG A 142 -6.11 -1.78 -4.96
CA ARG A 142 -7.33 -1.07 -5.37
C ARG A 142 -7.18 0.46 -5.33
N GLY A 143 -6.44 0.98 -4.35
CA GLY A 143 -6.11 2.41 -4.30
C GLY A 143 -5.19 2.85 -5.44
N ARG A 144 -4.08 2.10 -5.66
CA ARG A 144 -3.11 2.40 -6.71
C ARG A 144 -3.68 2.27 -8.13
N GLU A 145 -4.53 1.28 -8.37
CA GLU A 145 -5.18 1.09 -9.67
C GLU A 145 -6.11 2.26 -9.99
N PHE A 146 -6.92 2.71 -9.02
CA PHE A 146 -7.75 3.90 -9.24
C PHE A 146 -6.95 5.19 -9.42
N GLU A 147 -5.84 5.34 -8.68
CA GLU A 147 -4.90 6.45 -8.90
C GLU A 147 -4.36 6.46 -10.34
N GLU A 148 -4.00 5.31 -10.89
CA GLU A 148 -3.52 5.19 -12.27
C GLU A 148 -4.65 5.39 -13.29
N GLU A 149 -5.86 4.85 -13.07
CA GLU A 149 -7.05 5.10 -13.90
C GLU A 149 -7.31 6.60 -14.07
N VAL A 150 -7.19 7.38 -12.99
CA VAL A 150 -7.35 8.85 -13.04
C VAL A 150 -6.24 9.49 -13.88
N ARG A 151 -4.98 9.07 -13.72
CA ARG A 151 -3.86 9.61 -14.53
C ARG A 151 -4.01 9.25 -16.00
N ASP A 152 -4.33 7.99 -16.31
CA ASP A 152 -4.59 7.49 -17.65
C ASP A 152 -5.70 8.26 -18.36
N PHE A 153 -6.79 8.55 -17.64
CA PHE A 153 -7.89 9.34 -18.17
C PHE A 153 -7.40 10.69 -18.73
N PHE A 154 -6.57 11.41 -17.96
CA PHE A 154 -6.05 12.73 -18.38
C PHE A 154 -4.96 12.61 -19.45
N ARG A 155 -4.07 11.61 -19.37
CA ARG A 155 -3.05 11.33 -20.38
C ARG A 155 -3.66 11.05 -21.75
N ALA A 156 -4.69 10.21 -21.80
CA ALA A 156 -5.44 9.90 -23.02
C ALA A 156 -6.08 11.15 -23.68
N ARG A 157 -6.25 12.24 -22.93
CA ARG A 157 -6.81 13.52 -23.41
C ARG A 157 -5.75 14.59 -23.71
N GLY A 158 -4.47 14.21 -23.64
CA GLY A 158 -3.32 15.05 -23.98
C GLY A 158 -2.79 15.88 -22.82
N TYR A 159 -3.15 15.58 -21.58
CA TYR A 159 -2.56 16.24 -20.42
C TYR A 159 -1.38 15.44 -19.88
N GLU A 160 -0.31 16.15 -19.51
CA GLU A 160 0.82 15.54 -18.80
C GLU A 160 0.43 15.37 -17.31
N CYS A 161 -0.20 14.25 -16.99
CA CYS A 161 -0.66 13.93 -15.63
C CYS A 161 0.21 12.84 -15.02
N GLU A 162 1.06 13.21 -14.06
CA GLU A 162 1.99 12.30 -13.42
C GLU A 162 1.92 12.39 -11.90
N LYS A 163 2.27 11.30 -11.22
CA LYS A 163 2.55 11.32 -9.79
C LYS A 163 3.89 12.01 -9.55
N ILE A 164 3.94 12.94 -8.59
CA ILE A 164 5.20 13.56 -8.14
C ILE A 164 5.39 13.30 -6.64
N THR A 165 6.64 13.17 -6.20
CA THR A 165 7.02 12.87 -4.81
C THR A 165 7.80 14.01 -4.13
N SER A 166 8.16 15.04 -4.89
CA SER A 166 8.93 16.20 -4.43
C SER A 166 8.36 17.50 -5.02
N PRO A 167 8.30 18.60 -4.25
CA PRO A 167 8.65 18.74 -2.83
C PRO A 167 7.68 18.05 -1.86
N ILE A 168 6.52 17.61 -2.34
CA ILE A 168 5.55 16.81 -1.60
C ILE A 168 4.89 15.78 -2.53
N GLU A 169 4.52 14.63 -1.98
CA GLU A 169 3.77 13.62 -2.73
C GLU A 169 2.33 14.05 -3.02
N VAL A 170 1.94 13.98 -4.30
CA VAL A 170 0.55 14.13 -4.76
C VAL A 170 0.22 13.04 -5.77
N ASN A 171 -1.01 12.54 -5.78
CA ASN A 171 -1.38 11.40 -6.64
C ASN A 171 -1.40 11.76 -8.14
N GLY A 172 -1.61 13.02 -8.49
CA GLY A 172 -1.49 13.52 -9.85
C GLY A 172 -1.17 15.01 -9.88
N ALA A 173 -0.37 15.42 -10.86
CA ALA A 173 -0.01 16.81 -11.11
C ALA A 173 -0.03 17.08 -12.62
N ILE A 174 -0.63 18.21 -13.02
CA ILE A 174 -0.74 18.64 -14.42
C ILE A 174 -0.32 20.11 -14.54
N PRO A 175 0.71 20.43 -15.35
CA PRO A 175 1.79 19.52 -15.75
C PRO A 175 2.56 18.98 -14.52
N SER A 176 3.41 17.97 -14.72
CA SER A 176 4.20 17.37 -13.63
C SER A 176 5.27 18.34 -13.08
N ILE A 177 5.83 19.19 -13.95
CA ILE A 177 6.78 20.25 -13.62
C ILE A 177 6.02 21.58 -13.55
N ASN A 178 6.13 22.30 -12.42
CA ASN A 178 5.35 23.49 -12.11
C ASN A 178 3.82 23.27 -12.21
N PRO A 179 3.24 22.43 -11.33
CA PRO A 179 1.85 22.03 -11.43
C PRO A 179 0.86 23.21 -11.43
N ARG A 180 -0.10 23.15 -12.36
CA ARG A 180 -1.25 24.07 -12.46
C ARG A 180 -2.53 23.44 -11.90
N ALA A 181 -2.62 22.11 -11.92
CA ALA A 181 -3.61 21.33 -11.17
C ALA A 181 -2.92 20.21 -10.38
N VAL A 182 -3.43 19.95 -9.18
CA VAL A 182 -2.95 18.93 -8.26
C VAL A 182 -4.14 18.09 -7.79
N PHE A 183 -3.96 16.78 -7.82
CA PHE A 183 -4.96 15.79 -7.48
C PHE A 183 -4.54 14.98 -6.26
N GLN A 184 -5.49 14.80 -5.36
CA GLN A 184 -5.44 13.73 -4.36
C GLN A 184 -6.57 12.77 -4.64
N VAL A 185 -6.26 11.47 -4.70
CA VAL A 185 -7.18 10.43 -5.15
C VAL A 185 -7.39 9.44 -4.02
N ARG A 186 -8.64 9.19 -3.64
CA ARG A 186 -8.98 8.24 -2.56
C ARG A 186 -10.09 7.31 -2.99
N THR A 187 -10.16 6.16 -2.32
CA THR A 187 -11.27 5.22 -2.41
C THR A 187 -11.76 4.94 -1.00
N GLY A 188 -13.06 4.80 -0.77
CA GLY A 188 -13.53 4.44 0.56
C GLY A 188 -15.04 4.32 0.64
N VAL A 189 -15.49 3.72 1.74
CA VAL A 189 -16.90 3.64 2.12
C VAL A 189 -17.25 4.77 3.08
N MET A 190 -18.54 5.03 3.28
CA MET A 190 -19.06 6.06 4.17
C MET A 190 -18.47 5.97 5.59
N ARG A 191 -18.29 4.76 6.12
CA ARG A 191 -17.73 4.54 7.47
C ARG A 191 -16.36 5.20 7.66
N ASP A 192 -15.55 5.24 6.61
CA ASP A 192 -14.19 5.78 6.64
C ASP A 192 -14.13 7.22 6.09
N LEU A 193 -15.25 7.79 5.67
CA LEU A 193 -15.28 9.04 4.90
C LEU A 193 -14.71 10.23 5.65
N VAL A 194 -15.05 10.39 6.93
CA VAL A 194 -14.53 11.50 7.77
C VAL A 194 -13.01 11.48 7.81
N LYS A 195 -12.41 10.29 7.91
CA LYS A 195 -10.95 10.14 7.90
C LYS A 195 -10.39 10.59 6.55
N ARG A 196 -10.97 10.13 5.44
CA ARG A 196 -10.52 10.47 4.07
C ARG A 196 -10.69 11.95 3.75
N ALA A 197 -11.77 12.56 4.20
CA ALA A 197 -12.00 13.99 4.02
C ALA A 197 -10.97 14.84 4.78
N LYS A 198 -10.61 14.45 6.01
CA LYS A 198 -9.54 15.12 6.77
C LYS A 198 -8.15 14.95 6.12
N GLU A 199 -7.88 13.79 5.51
CA GLU A 199 -6.65 13.56 4.74
C GLU A 199 -6.51 14.60 3.61
N PHE A 200 -7.56 14.81 2.79
CA PHE A 200 -7.55 15.84 1.74
C PHE A 200 -7.22 17.24 2.27
N GLY A 201 -7.89 17.70 3.32
CA GLY A 201 -7.62 19.01 3.91
C GLY A 201 -6.18 19.14 4.41
N SER A 202 -5.63 18.10 5.04
CA SER A 202 -4.23 18.11 5.49
C SER A 202 -3.23 18.17 4.34
N GLU A 203 -3.44 17.38 3.29
CA GLU A 203 -2.54 17.26 2.15
C GLU A 203 -2.59 18.48 1.24
N PHE A 204 -3.78 19.05 1.00
CA PHE A 204 -3.89 20.28 0.21
C PHE A 204 -3.35 21.50 0.93
N ARG A 205 -3.38 21.55 2.27
CA ARG A 205 -2.66 22.60 3.01
C ARG A 205 -1.16 22.56 2.76
N LEU A 206 -0.57 21.38 2.69
CA LEU A 206 0.86 21.24 2.38
C LEU A 206 1.13 21.49 0.89
N SER A 207 0.29 20.96 0.01
CA SER A 207 0.38 21.15 -1.45
C SER A 207 0.22 22.62 -1.84
N ALA A 208 -0.62 23.39 -1.15
CA ALA A 208 -0.78 24.82 -1.38
C ALA A 208 0.46 25.64 -1.00
N LYS A 209 1.29 25.17 -0.06
CA LYS A 209 2.59 25.80 0.24
C LYS A 209 3.60 25.50 -0.86
N ALA A 210 3.62 24.26 -1.36
CA ALA A 210 4.51 23.83 -2.43
C ALA A 210 4.14 24.39 -3.81
N PHE A 211 2.84 24.50 -4.09
CA PHE A 211 2.28 24.84 -5.40
C PHE A 211 1.19 25.93 -5.25
N PRO A 212 1.56 27.16 -4.85
CA PRO A 212 0.59 28.20 -4.48
C PRO A 212 -0.32 28.66 -5.63
N GLY A 213 0.12 28.48 -6.88
CA GLY A 213 -0.65 28.82 -8.09
C GLY A 213 -1.51 27.67 -8.64
N ALA A 214 -1.46 26.48 -8.03
CA ALA A 214 -2.21 25.33 -8.51
C ALA A 214 -3.70 25.38 -8.11
N LYS A 215 -4.52 24.72 -8.91
CA LYS A 215 -5.90 24.33 -8.60
C LYS A 215 -5.89 22.94 -7.96
N PHE A 216 -6.79 22.69 -7.01
CA PHE A 216 -6.78 21.47 -6.21
C PHE A 216 -8.07 20.68 -6.44
N ILE A 217 -7.92 19.37 -6.68
CA ILE A 217 -9.03 18.47 -6.97
C ILE A 217 -8.92 17.21 -6.13
N ALA A 218 -9.91 16.98 -5.27
CA ALA A 218 -10.13 15.71 -4.59
C ALA A 218 -10.92 14.77 -5.50
N VAL A 219 -10.33 13.63 -5.87
CA VAL A 219 -11.02 12.56 -6.59
C VAL A 219 -11.36 11.45 -5.62
N PHE A 220 -12.62 11.03 -5.56
CA PHE A 220 -13.07 9.99 -4.65
C PHE A 220 -13.81 8.86 -5.39
N LYS A 221 -13.34 7.61 -5.29
CA LYS A 221 -14.08 6.44 -5.81
C LYS A 221 -15.15 6.01 -4.81
N ILE A 222 -16.42 6.18 -5.18
CA ILE A 222 -17.54 5.64 -4.43
C ILE A 222 -17.75 4.17 -4.83
N PRO A 223 -17.75 3.22 -3.88
CA PRO A 223 -18.07 1.83 -4.16
C PRO A 223 -19.47 1.68 -4.78
N PRO A 224 -19.70 0.74 -5.71
CA PRO A 224 -20.98 0.61 -6.40
C PRO A 224 -22.21 0.55 -5.47
N HIS A 225 -22.08 -0.11 -4.33
CA HIS A 225 -23.15 -0.27 -3.34
C HIS A 225 -23.48 1.01 -2.53
N GLU A 226 -22.67 2.07 -2.63
CA GLU A 226 -22.91 3.37 -1.98
C GLU A 226 -23.17 4.51 -2.99
N LEU A 227 -23.27 4.21 -4.28
CA LEU A 227 -23.51 5.24 -5.31
C LEU A 227 -24.81 6.04 -5.06
N ASN A 228 -25.83 5.42 -4.48
CA ASN A 228 -27.07 6.08 -4.08
C ASN A 228 -26.86 7.15 -2.99
N ARG A 229 -25.73 7.15 -2.28
CA ARG A 229 -25.37 8.10 -1.22
C ARG A 229 -24.42 9.21 -1.70
N ARG A 230 -24.20 9.32 -3.01
CA ARG A 230 -23.29 10.28 -3.64
C ARG A 230 -23.38 11.70 -3.08
N THR A 231 -24.59 12.24 -2.96
CA THR A 231 -24.81 13.61 -2.47
C THR A 231 -24.38 13.75 -1.00
N GLU A 232 -24.73 12.77 -0.16
CA GLU A 232 -24.32 12.73 1.25
C GLU A 232 -22.79 12.64 1.38
N ILE A 233 -22.16 11.81 0.54
CA ILE A 233 -20.70 11.64 0.51
C ILE A 233 -20.02 12.96 0.13
N ARG A 234 -20.48 13.61 -0.94
CA ARG A 234 -19.94 14.91 -1.38
C ARG A 234 -20.03 15.95 -0.25
N GLN A 235 -21.20 16.06 0.36
CA GLN A 235 -21.45 17.03 1.40
C GLN A 235 -20.50 16.82 2.59
N LYS A 236 -20.33 15.57 3.06
CA LYS A 236 -19.40 15.26 4.15
C LYS A 236 -17.93 15.56 3.81
N ILE A 237 -17.51 15.35 2.56
CA ILE A 237 -16.15 15.74 2.13
C ILE A 237 -15.99 17.26 2.21
N LEU A 238 -17.01 18.01 1.80
CA LEU A 238 -17.01 19.47 1.83
C LEU A 238 -17.11 20.04 3.26
N GLU A 239 -17.86 19.41 4.17
CA GLU A 239 -17.94 19.81 5.59
C GLU A 239 -16.60 19.73 6.31
N HIS A 240 -15.75 18.78 5.91
CA HIS A 240 -14.40 18.62 6.45
C HIS A 240 -13.32 19.33 5.63
N ARG A 241 -13.72 20.15 4.66
CA ARG A 241 -12.82 20.99 3.88
C ARG A 241 -12.21 22.05 4.77
N VAL A 242 -10.90 21.99 4.96
CA VAL A 242 -10.15 22.98 5.76
C VAL A 242 -9.02 23.56 4.93
N GLY A 243 -8.90 24.89 4.95
CA GLY A 243 -7.82 25.61 4.29
C GLY A 243 -8.18 26.01 2.86
N ARG A 244 -7.45 25.49 1.87
CA ARG A 244 -7.57 25.90 0.47
C ARG A 244 -8.84 25.33 -0.16
N GLU A 245 -9.40 26.10 -1.08
CA GLU A 245 -10.48 25.65 -1.95
C GLU A 245 -10.02 24.49 -2.86
N TYR A 246 -10.77 23.37 -2.84
CA TYR A 246 -10.60 22.22 -3.76
C TYR A 246 -11.93 21.65 -4.25
N ASP A 247 -11.97 21.23 -5.51
CA ASP A 247 -13.15 20.57 -6.08
C ASP A 247 -13.26 19.11 -5.65
N VAL A 248 -14.48 18.59 -5.52
CA VAL A 248 -14.72 17.16 -5.22
C VAL A 248 -15.36 16.52 -6.44
N ILE A 249 -14.68 15.52 -6.99
CA ILE A 249 -15.03 14.84 -8.23
C ILE A 249 -15.12 13.34 -7.98
N PHE A 250 -16.15 12.69 -8.50
CA PHE A 250 -16.28 11.24 -8.45
C PHE A 250 -15.79 10.55 -9.74
N GLN A 251 -15.65 9.23 -9.71
CA GLN A 251 -15.01 8.46 -10.79
C GLN A 251 -15.65 8.65 -12.18
N ASP A 252 -16.92 9.02 -12.24
CA ASP A 252 -17.71 9.27 -13.45
C ASP A 252 -17.79 10.77 -13.84
N GLU A 253 -17.24 11.67 -13.02
CA GLU A 253 -17.24 13.13 -13.22
C GLU A 253 -15.91 13.66 -13.78
N LEU A 254 -14.96 12.78 -14.14
CA LEU A 254 -13.65 13.21 -14.63
C LEU A 254 -13.73 14.09 -15.89
N GLU A 255 -14.76 13.92 -16.73
CA GLU A 255 -15.04 14.79 -17.88
C GLU A 255 -15.35 16.24 -17.50
N GLU A 256 -15.97 16.46 -16.34
CA GLU A 256 -16.29 17.81 -15.84
C GLU A 256 -15.02 18.59 -15.51
N VAL A 257 -13.97 17.89 -15.08
CA VAL A 257 -12.66 18.49 -14.81
C VAL A 257 -12.04 19.05 -16.08
N LEU A 258 -12.24 18.42 -17.24
CA LEU A 258 -11.71 18.92 -18.51
C LEU A 258 -12.34 20.26 -18.91
N LYS A 259 -13.61 20.46 -18.57
CA LYS A 259 -14.29 21.75 -18.80
C LYS A 259 -13.63 22.83 -17.94
N LYS A 260 -13.43 22.55 -16.66
CA LYS A 260 -12.70 23.43 -15.73
C LYS A 260 -11.26 23.71 -16.18
N PHE A 261 -10.59 22.72 -16.77
CA PHE A 261 -9.23 22.91 -17.29
C PHE A 261 -9.16 23.93 -18.41
N LYS A 262 -10.18 23.99 -19.27
CA LYS A 262 -10.29 25.04 -20.29
C LYS A 262 -10.49 26.40 -19.64
N GLU A 263 -11.39 26.51 -18.66
CA GLU A 263 -11.66 27.74 -17.92
C GLU A 263 -10.42 28.25 -17.17
N TRP A 264 -9.62 27.34 -16.61
CA TRP A 264 -8.40 27.66 -15.88
C TRP A 264 -7.16 27.82 -16.76
N ASN A 265 -7.31 27.71 -18.09
CA ASN A 265 -6.20 27.75 -19.06
C ASN A 265 -5.07 26.75 -18.74
N ILE A 266 -5.42 25.53 -18.32
CA ILE A 266 -4.44 24.48 -18.07
C ILE A 266 -3.97 23.92 -19.41
N PRO A 267 -2.65 23.99 -19.70
CA PRO A 267 -2.12 23.57 -20.99
C PRO A 267 -2.17 22.05 -21.14
N LYS A 268 -2.38 21.61 -22.38
CA LYS A 268 -2.07 20.24 -22.78
C LYS A 268 -0.56 20.10 -22.96
N GLY A 269 -0.02 18.93 -22.60
CA GLY A 269 1.39 18.60 -22.79
C GLY A 269 1.60 17.81 -24.07
N LYS A 270 2.85 17.66 -24.51
CA LYS A 270 3.17 16.58 -25.45
C LYS A 270 3.08 15.27 -24.67
N PRO A 271 2.25 14.29 -25.08
CA PRO A 271 2.24 13.01 -24.42
C PRO A 271 3.65 12.40 -24.51
N LYS A 272 4.23 12.00 -23.38
CA LYS A 272 5.36 11.09 -23.42
C LYS A 272 4.86 9.79 -24.08
N PRO A 273 5.61 9.18 -25.01
CA PRO A 273 5.25 7.87 -25.51
C PRO A 273 5.03 6.94 -24.32
N LEU A 274 3.95 6.15 -24.34
CA LEU A 274 3.78 5.05 -23.39
C LEU A 274 5.06 4.20 -23.45
N VAL A 275 5.88 4.28 -22.41
CA VAL A 275 6.89 3.24 -22.18
C VAL A 275 6.07 2.03 -21.75
N LEU A 276 5.68 1.20 -22.72
CA LEU A 276 5.36 -0.19 -22.45
C LEU A 276 6.52 -0.71 -21.62
N LEU A 277 6.26 -1.09 -20.36
CA LEU A 277 7.20 -1.82 -19.52
C LEU A 277 7.48 -3.14 -20.24
N GLY A 278 8.45 -3.09 -21.14
CA GLY A 278 8.92 -4.19 -21.95
C GLY A 278 9.53 -5.22 -21.02
N VAL A 279 8.90 -6.39 -21.01
CA VAL A 279 9.53 -7.63 -20.64
C VAL A 279 10.79 -7.76 -21.49
N GLU A 280 11.96 -7.51 -20.91
CA GLU A 280 13.22 -7.93 -21.49
C GLU A 280 13.22 -9.47 -21.52
N ARG A 281 12.75 -10.04 -22.63
CA ARG A 281 13.22 -11.37 -23.04
C ARG A 281 14.68 -11.20 -23.41
N LYS A 282 15.57 -11.58 -22.48
CA LYS A 282 16.94 -11.92 -22.85
C LYS A 282 16.89 -13.13 -23.78
N SER A 283 16.98 -12.85 -25.08
CA SER A 283 17.50 -13.78 -26.07
C SER A 283 18.93 -13.35 -26.39
N VAL A 284 19.92 -14.10 -25.91
CA VAL A 284 21.23 -14.11 -26.57
C VAL A 284 21.70 -15.56 -26.58
N SER A 285 21.80 -16.03 -27.82
CA SER A 285 22.67 -17.09 -28.36
C SER A 285 23.79 -17.59 -27.47
#